data_AF-X1L9Y8-F1
#
_entry.id   AF-X1L9Y8-F1
#
_cell.length_a   1.000
_cell.length_b   1.000
_cell.length_c   1.000
_cell.angle_alpha   90.00
_cell.angle_beta   90.00
_cell.angle_gamma   90.00
#
_symmetry.space_group_name_H-M   'P 1'
#
loop_
_entity.id
_entity.type
_entity.pdbx_description
1 polymer ?
#
loop_
_entity_poly.entity_id
_entity_poly.type
_entity_poly.pdbx_seq_one_letter_code
_entity_poly.pdbx_strand_id
1 'polypeptide(L)'
;AIEMVSLIHRKPIDRVTRLWLREQRLKYDKLIIEKGNEDIPDPRGHIRNRFFKSRQYRIKYFVEDDIEKAVKLAYICDMVFLLDQPYNQVLNEVPSNIIRVKSWGEIYKQIRKLS
;
A
#
# COMPACT_ATOMS: atom_id res chain seq x y z
N ALA A 1 -27.20 5.40 11.84
CA ALA A 1 -27.93 5.71 10.59
C ALA A 1 -27.02 6.32 9.50
N ILE A 2 -26.16 7.29 9.83
CA ILE A 2 -25.31 8.02 8.86
C ILE A 2 -24.32 7.11 8.09
N GLU A 3 -23.78 6.07 8.73
CA GLU A 3 -22.81 5.17 8.10
C GLU A 3 -23.39 4.30 6.97
N MET A 4 -24.63 3.84 7.13
CA MET A 4 -25.27 2.92 6.18
C MET A 4 -25.62 3.59 4.85
N VAL A 5 -26.03 4.86 4.88
CA VAL A 5 -26.38 5.63 3.67
C VAL A 5 -25.14 5.84 2.79
N SER A 6 -23.94 5.95 3.38
CA SER A 6 -22.68 6.14 2.65
C SER A 6 -22.22 4.90 1.86
N LEU A 7 -22.77 3.72 2.16
CA LEU A 7 -22.39 2.45 1.53
C LEU A 7 -23.15 2.15 0.23
N ILE A 8 -24.30 2.78 0.02
CA ILE A 8 -25.19 2.50 -1.13
C ILE A 8 -24.61 3.04 -2.45
N HIS A 9 -23.78 4.10 -2.39
CA HIS A 9 -23.17 4.74 -3.57
C HIS A 9 -21.74 4.29 -3.87
N ARG A 10 -21.23 3.25 -3.19
CA ARG A 10 -19.85 2.79 -3.35
C ARG A 10 -19.76 1.68 -4.41
N LYS A 11 -18.64 1.65 -5.14
CA LYS A 11 -18.34 0.53 -6.05
C LYS A 11 -18.36 -0.80 -5.26
N PRO A 12 -18.72 -1.93 -5.89
CA PRO A 12 -18.76 -3.23 -5.19
C PRO A 12 -17.48 -3.55 -4.42
N ILE A 13 -16.31 -3.30 -5.03
CA ILE A 13 -15.01 -3.53 -4.38
C ILE A 13 -14.84 -2.72 -3.09
N ASP A 14 -15.22 -1.45 -3.07
CA ASP A 14 -15.14 -0.60 -1.89
C ASP A 14 -15.99 -1.13 -0.73
N ARG A 15 -17.16 -1.70 -1.05
CA ARG A 15 -18.06 -2.28 -0.05
C ARG A 15 -17.49 -3.59 0.48
N VAL A 16 -17.08 -4.50 -0.42
CA VAL A 16 -16.54 -5.81 -0.05
C VAL A 16 -15.28 -5.67 0.82
N THR A 17 -14.33 -4.83 0.41
CA THR A 17 -13.09 -4.59 1.19
C THR A 17 -13.39 -4.09 2.60
N ARG A 18 -14.32 -3.14 2.75
CA ARG A 18 -14.66 -2.60 4.09
C ARG A 18 -15.36 -3.61 4.98
N LEU A 19 -16.24 -4.43 4.41
CA LEU A 19 -16.91 -5.49 5.16
C LEU A 19 -15.89 -6.54 5.64
N TRP A 20 -15.00 -6.97 4.75
CA TRP A 20 -13.93 -7.91 5.08
C TRP A 20 -13.00 -7.35 6.17
N LEU A 21 -12.51 -6.11 6.05
CA LEU A 21 -11.66 -5.48 7.07
C LEU A 21 -12.36 -5.43 8.45
N ARG A 22 -13.66 -5.13 8.47
CA ARG A 22 -14.46 -5.09 9.70
C ARG A 22 -14.60 -6.47 10.32
N GLU A 23 -14.86 -7.49 9.51
CA GLU A 23 -14.97 -8.89 9.95
C GLU A 23 -13.66 -9.39 10.56
N GLN A 24 -12.52 -9.06 9.93
CA GLN A 24 -11.18 -9.37 10.44
C GLN A 24 -10.72 -8.47 11.60
N ARG A 25 -11.57 -7.53 12.05
CA ARG A 25 -11.30 -6.57 13.13
C ARG A 25 -10.01 -5.75 12.91
N LEU A 26 -9.67 -5.48 11.64
CA LEU A 26 -8.50 -4.70 11.27
C LEU A 26 -8.79 -3.20 11.44
N LYS A 27 -7.97 -2.54 12.26
CA LYS A 27 -8.04 -1.10 12.50
C LYS A 27 -7.20 -0.35 11.49
N TYR A 28 -7.71 0.80 11.04
CA TYR A 28 -7.01 1.71 10.15
C TYR A 28 -7.52 3.13 10.37
N ASP A 29 -6.65 4.14 10.23
CA ASP A 29 -7.06 5.54 10.29
C ASP A 29 -7.70 6.00 8.97
N LYS A 30 -7.19 5.47 7.85
CA LYS A 30 -7.66 5.83 6.50
C LYS A 30 -7.60 4.64 5.55
N LEU A 31 -8.69 4.39 4.83
CA LEU A 31 -8.75 3.43 3.73
C LEU A 31 -8.82 4.16 2.40
N ILE A 32 -7.80 3.94 1.55
CA ILE A 32 -7.75 4.42 0.18
C ILE A 32 -7.76 3.21 -0.73
N ILE A 33 -8.72 3.18 -1.65
CA ILE A 33 -8.81 2.15 -2.69
C ILE A 33 -8.39 2.82 -3.99
N GLU A 34 -7.35 2.26 -4.61
CA GLU A 34 -6.78 2.79 -5.83
C GLU A 34 -7.82 2.81 -6.97
N LYS A 35 -7.73 3.81 -7.83
CA LYS A 35 -8.57 3.93 -9.03
C LYS A 35 -7.69 4.35 -10.20
N GLY A 36 -7.84 3.64 -11.31
CA GLY A 36 -7.06 3.86 -12.53
C GLY A 36 -6.01 2.77 -12.76
N ASN A 37 -5.48 2.73 -13.98
CA ASN A 37 -4.33 1.92 -14.32
C ASN A 37 -3.05 2.74 -14.09
N GLU A 38 -1.97 2.11 -13.63
CA GLU A 38 -0.65 2.76 -13.50
C GLU A 38 -0.12 3.22 -14.87
N ASP A 39 -0.52 2.54 -15.94
CA ASP A 39 -0.03 2.78 -17.31
C ASP A 39 -0.87 3.79 -18.10
N ILE A 40 -2.02 4.23 -17.55
CA ILE A 40 -2.92 5.16 -18.24
C ILE A 40 -2.95 6.47 -17.44
N PRO A 41 -2.22 7.51 -17.89
CA PRO A 41 -2.32 8.81 -17.25
C PRO A 41 -3.76 9.30 -17.34
N ASP A 42 -4.37 9.61 -16.19
CA ASP A 42 -5.68 10.26 -16.16
C ASP A 42 -5.50 11.69 -16.71
N PRO A 43 -6.08 12.05 -17.87
CA PRO A 43 -5.94 13.38 -18.44
C PRO A 43 -6.55 14.48 -17.55
N ARG A 44 -7.33 14.12 -16.52
CA ARG A 44 -7.85 15.05 -15.50
C ARG A 44 -6.97 15.15 -14.25
N GLY A 45 -5.84 14.43 -14.22
CA GLY A 45 -4.90 14.43 -13.11
C GLY A 45 -5.40 13.74 -11.83
N HIS A 46 -6.53 13.01 -11.86
CA HIS A 46 -7.05 12.31 -10.68
C HIS A 46 -6.40 10.93 -10.48
N ILE A 47 -5.08 10.83 -10.67
CA ILE A 47 -4.35 9.59 -10.42
C ILE A 47 -4.41 9.29 -8.92
N ARG A 48 -5.16 8.24 -8.56
CA ARG A 48 -5.29 7.74 -7.19
C ARG A 48 -4.55 6.40 -7.08
N ASN A 49 -3.25 6.40 -7.34
CA ASN A 49 -2.38 5.25 -7.10
C ASN A 49 -1.46 5.47 -5.88
N ARG A 50 -0.82 4.39 -5.43
CA ARG A 50 0.09 4.36 -4.28
C ARG A 50 1.21 5.37 -4.41
N PHE A 51 1.81 5.53 -5.58
CA PHE A 51 2.92 6.46 -5.77
C PHE A 51 2.50 7.92 -5.52
N PHE A 52 1.36 8.34 -6.10
CA PHE A 52 0.83 9.67 -5.87
C PHE A 52 0.42 9.87 -4.41
N LYS A 53 -0.23 8.88 -3.79
CA LYS A 53 -0.63 8.97 -2.38
C LYS A 53 0.55 8.96 -1.42
N SER A 54 1.59 8.18 -1.69
CA SER A 54 2.82 8.17 -0.89
C SER A 54 3.49 9.54 -0.91
N ARG A 55 3.56 10.20 -2.07
CA ARG A 55 4.04 11.60 -2.18
C ARG A 55 3.13 12.57 -1.44
N GLN A 56 1.81 12.50 -1.70
CA GLN A 56 0.83 13.43 -1.14
C GLN A 56 0.81 13.40 0.39
N TYR A 57 0.89 12.21 0.99
CA TYR A 57 0.85 12.05 2.45
C TYR A 57 2.23 11.95 3.10
N ARG A 58 3.31 12.05 2.33
CA ARG A 58 4.69 11.90 2.81
C ARG A 58 4.86 10.62 3.64
N ILE A 59 4.41 9.51 3.08
CA ILE A 59 4.50 8.20 3.73
C ILE A 59 5.97 7.82 3.87
N LYS A 60 6.44 7.67 5.12
CA LYS A 60 7.83 7.29 5.41
C LYS A 60 8.09 5.80 5.17
N TYR A 61 7.14 4.97 5.60
CA TYR A 61 7.24 3.51 5.54
C TYR A 61 6.12 2.93 4.69
N PHE A 62 6.45 2.10 3.72
CA PHE A 62 5.47 1.42 2.87
C PHE A 62 5.69 -0.09 2.87
N VAL A 63 4.62 -0.89 2.76
CA VAL A 63 4.70 -2.35 2.63
C VAL A 63 4.15 -2.75 1.27
N GLU A 64 4.91 -3.51 0.51
CA GLU A 64 4.59 -3.94 -0.86
C GLU A 64 5.05 -5.38 -1.06
N ASP A 65 4.41 -6.14 -1.93
CA ASP A 65 4.80 -7.51 -2.28
C ASP A 65 5.27 -7.63 -3.75
N ASP A 66 4.93 -6.67 -4.59
CA ASP A 66 5.42 -6.52 -5.96
C ASP A 66 6.79 -5.80 -6.01
N ILE A 67 7.81 -6.45 -6.56
CA ILE A 67 9.18 -5.91 -6.61
C ILE A 67 9.29 -4.63 -7.45
N GLU A 68 8.61 -4.55 -8.59
CA GLU A 68 8.70 -3.37 -9.47
C GLU A 68 8.06 -2.15 -8.82
N LYS A 69 6.91 -2.36 -8.15
CA LYS A 69 6.24 -1.31 -7.39
C LYS A 69 7.04 -0.90 -6.17
N ALA A 70 7.66 -1.85 -5.47
CA ALA A 70 8.53 -1.57 -4.33
C ALA A 70 9.73 -0.70 -4.74
N VAL A 71 10.36 -1.01 -5.88
CA VAL A 71 11.44 -0.19 -6.47
C VAL A 71 10.96 1.23 -6.76
N LYS A 72 9.80 1.41 -7.40
CA LYS A 72 9.23 2.76 -7.63
C LYS A 72 8.94 3.51 -6.33
N LEU A 73 8.43 2.83 -5.31
CA LEU A 73 8.14 3.41 -3.99
C LEU A 73 9.41 3.79 -3.22
N ALA A 74 10.52 3.09 -3.43
CA ALA A 74 11.79 3.38 -2.77
C ALA A 74 12.38 4.75 -3.13
N TYR A 75 11.97 5.32 -4.28
CA TYR A 75 12.30 6.71 -4.64
C TYR A 75 11.38 7.76 -4.02
N ILE A 76 10.35 7.34 -3.27
CA ILE A 76 9.30 8.20 -2.73
C ILE A 76 9.28 8.15 -1.20
N CYS A 77 9.40 6.96 -0.64
CA CYS A 77 9.34 6.68 0.78
C CYS A 77 10.76 6.58 1.37
N ASP A 78 10.91 6.87 2.65
CA ASP A 78 12.19 6.70 3.36
C ASP A 78 12.61 5.22 3.35
N MET A 79 11.65 4.30 3.53
CA MET A 79 11.89 2.86 3.54
C MET A 79 10.68 2.07 3.04
N VAL A 80 10.96 1.00 2.30
CA VAL A 80 9.95 0.08 1.77
C VAL A 80 10.22 -1.32 2.29
N PHE A 81 9.22 -1.94 2.90
CA PHE A 81 9.27 -3.34 3.31
C PHE A 81 8.69 -4.21 2.20
N LEU A 82 9.54 -5.02 1.57
CA LEU A 82 9.14 -5.97 0.54
C LEU A 82 8.79 -7.30 1.22
N LEU A 83 7.50 -7.67 1.25
CA LEU A 83 7.08 -8.96 1.78
C LEU A 83 7.62 -10.08 0.90
N ASP A 84 8.39 -10.98 1.50
CA ASP A 84 9.08 -12.06 0.82
C ASP A 84 8.07 -13.10 0.32
N GLN A 85 7.93 -13.23 -0.99
CA GLN A 85 6.95 -14.11 -1.63
C GLN A 85 7.62 -14.91 -2.76
N PRO A 86 7.16 -16.14 -3.08
CA PRO A 86 7.80 -16.97 -4.10
C PRO A 86 7.92 -16.28 -5.47
N TYR A 87 6.91 -15.49 -5.85
CA TYR A 87 6.87 -14.81 -7.15
C TYR A 87 7.78 -13.57 -7.24
N ASN A 88 8.31 -13.06 -6.12
CA ASN A 88 9.17 -11.87 -6.09
C ASN A 88 10.65 -12.19 -5.78
N GLN A 89 11.03 -13.46 -5.86
CA GLN A 89 12.40 -13.96 -5.63
C GLN A 89 13.35 -13.76 -6.81
N VAL A 90 12.92 -13.05 -7.86
CA VAL A 90 13.77 -12.77 -9.01
C VAL A 90 15.04 -12.04 -8.54
N LEU A 91 16.19 -12.47 -9.06
CA LEU A 91 17.51 -11.89 -8.77
C LEU A 91 17.61 -10.50 -9.42
N ASN A 92 16.98 -9.52 -8.78
CA ASN A 92 17.10 -8.11 -9.13
C ASN A 92 17.79 -7.39 -7.98
N GLU A 93 18.78 -6.56 -8.31
CA GLU A 93 19.30 -5.58 -7.36
C GLU A 93 18.15 -4.63 -6.99
N VAL A 94 17.92 -4.49 -5.67
CA VAL A 94 16.90 -3.58 -5.13
C VAL A 94 17.59 -2.39 -4.46
N PRO A 95 16.99 -1.19 -4.48
CA PRO A 95 17.49 -0.04 -3.73
C PRO A 95 17.76 -0.38 -2.26
N SER A 96 18.78 0.24 -1.68
CA SER A 96 19.27 -0.07 -0.32
C SER A 96 18.25 0.21 0.79
N ASN A 97 17.25 1.05 0.51
CA ASN A 97 16.14 1.34 1.42
C ASN A 97 14.94 0.40 1.24
N ILE A 98 15.07 -0.67 0.44
CA ILE A 98 14.14 -1.80 0.42
C ILE A 98 14.63 -2.90 1.35
N ILE A 99 13.79 -3.27 2.33
CA ILE A 99 14.07 -4.35 3.27
C ILE A 99 13.14 -5.51 2.98
N ARG A 100 13.69 -6.66 2.56
CA ARG A 100 12.92 -7.91 2.45
C ARG A 100 12.56 -8.43 3.84
N VAL A 101 11.29 -8.78 4.04
CA VAL A 101 10.74 -9.25 5.31
C VAL A 101 9.81 -10.43 5.09
N LYS A 102 9.85 -11.43 5.97
CA LYS A 102 9.03 -12.65 5.84
C LYS A 102 7.67 -12.54 6.53
N SER A 103 7.47 -11.53 7.38
CA SER A 103 6.25 -11.39 8.16
C SER A 103 6.02 -9.97 8.67
N TRP A 104 4.78 -9.69 9.08
CA TRP A 104 4.41 -8.48 9.82
C TRP A 104 5.21 -8.30 11.12
N GLY A 105 5.62 -9.40 11.77
CA GLY A 105 6.43 -9.36 12.98
C GLY A 105 7.85 -8.84 12.72
N GLU A 106 8.42 -9.12 11.56
CA GLU A 106 9.71 -8.55 11.16
C GLU A 106 9.61 -7.06 10.86
N ILE A 107 8.54 -6.62 10.18
CA ILE A 107 8.25 -5.20 9.95
C ILE A 107 8.21 -4.45 11.29
N TYR A 108 7.46 -4.98 12.25
CA TYR A 108 7.38 -4.40 13.59
C TYR A 108 8.76 -4.28 14.27
N LYS A 109 9.57 -5.35 14.22
CA LYS A 109 10.93 -5.35 14.77
C LYS A 109 11.82 -4.29 14.10
N GLN A 110 11.72 -4.11 12.78
CA GLN A 110 12.52 -3.11 12.06
C GLN A 110 12.12 -1.69 12.44
N ILE A 111 10.82 -1.38 12.46
CA ILE A 111 10.33 -0.04 12.85
C ILE A 111 10.78 0.30 14.28
N ARG A 112 10.74 -0.66 15.21
CA ARG A 112 11.17 -0.48 16.60
C ARG A 112 12.67 -0.23 16.76
N LYS A 113 13.52 -0.59 15.79
CA LYS A 113 14.96 -0.27 15.81
C LYS A 113 15.26 1.15 15.32
N LEU A 114 14.33 1.74 14.56
CA LEU A 114 14.46 3.07 13.96
C LEU A 114 13.84 4.18 14.84
N SER A 115 13.14 3.79 15.91
CA SER A 115 12.49 4.68 16.89
C SER A 115 13.35 4.78 18.14
#